data_AF-A0A0V1HG03-F1
#
_entry.id   AF-A0A0V1HG03-F1
#
_cell.length_a   1.000
_cell.length_b   1.000
_cell.length_c   1.000
_cell.angle_alpha   90.00
_cell.angle_beta   90.00
_cell.angle_gamma   90.00
#
_symmetry.space_group_name_H-M   'P 1'
#
loop_
_entity.id
_entity.type
_entity.pdbx_description
1 polymer ?
#
loop_
_entity_poly.entity_id
_entity_poly.type
_entity_poly.pdbx_seq_one_letter_code
_entity_poly.pdbx_strand_id
1 'polypeptide(L)'
;MFLYQNSRFLLFGIFRVHFASKAKFSSSPNKLHSGRGSSSLWMPTEKGYDFQESDIPLKKLFKQIPQELARQAKLISKEIKDWAWPEKTIIESTPLHNELCIQWKFDSQEVLDSFIVTSDSAQNVGFSQATWTMSDQGTAVFQGSLDTRVPKDGEIHRAGFTAIVSKLLMKSFNRHEVYKHWSLFTHLVLKIRGDGRTYLLNLGQPGYFDAQAHDIFNYPLYTHGGPYWQYEKIPFSKFYLSSHARIQDQQVPVLGYKSRAWKGNGIKRFGVTLTDRMDGPFRLEIDWIGVCYDATHFEEFAYEMFEYPFTID
;
A
#
# COMPACT_ATOMS: atom_id res chain seq x y z
N MET A 1 -38.94 19.73 7.42
CA MET A 1 -38.38 21.05 7.80
C MET A 1 -36.94 20.81 8.23
N PHE A 2 -35.97 21.03 7.33
CA PHE A 2 -34.51 21.20 7.54
C PHE A 2 -33.81 21.00 6.18
N LEU A 3 -34.19 21.86 5.22
CA LEU A 3 -33.44 22.13 4.00
C LEU A 3 -32.85 23.52 4.20
N TYR A 4 -31.74 23.67 4.92
CA TYR A 4 -30.92 24.89 4.89
C TYR A 4 -29.65 24.67 5.75
N GLN A 5 -28.55 24.20 5.16
CA GLN A 5 -27.17 24.45 5.66
C GLN A 5 -26.01 23.99 4.76
N ASN A 6 -26.26 23.46 3.55
CA ASN A 6 -25.21 22.82 2.72
C ASN A 6 -24.53 23.70 1.64
N SER A 7 -24.62 25.03 1.69
CA SER A 7 -24.10 25.87 0.59
C SER A 7 -22.83 26.69 0.91
N ARG A 8 -22.16 26.51 2.06
CA ARG A 8 -20.95 27.28 2.42
C ARG A 8 -19.66 26.51 2.62
N PHE A 9 -19.64 25.19 2.42
CA PHE A 9 -18.43 24.36 2.61
C PHE A 9 -17.71 23.94 1.32
N LEU A 10 -18.21 24.32 0.13
CA LEU A 10 -17.70 23.82 -1.16
C LEU A 10 -16.37 24.44 -1.64
N LEU A 11 -15.83 25.46 -0.98
CA LEU A 11 -14.61 26.17 -1.42
C LEU A 11 -13.41 26.05 -0.45
N PHE A 12 -13.59 25.50 0.75
CA PHE A 12 -12.51 25.41 1.75
C PHE A 12 -11.69 24.10 1.71
N GLY A 13 -12.05 23.17 0.83
CA GLY A 13 -11.38 21.86 0.71
C GLY A 13 -10.12 21.83 -0.16
N ILE A 14 -9.82 22.91 -0.91
CA ILE A 14 -8.75 22.89 -1.92
C ILE A 14 -7.37 23.25 -1.32
N PHE A 15 -7.32 23.98 -0.20
CA PHE A 15 -6.09 24.20 0.57
C PHE A 15 -6.42 24.40 2.05
N ARG A 16 -6.07 23.44 2.92
CA ARG A 16 -6.07 23.66 4.38
C ARG A 16 -4.86 24.52 4.74
N VAL A 17 -4.98 25.84 4.58
CA VAL A 17 -3.92 26.80 4.93
C VAL A 17 -4.00 27.08 6.44
N HIS A 18 -2.98 26.65 7.19
CA HIS A 18 -2.71 27.23 8.52
C HIS A 18 -1.72 28.38 8.33
N PHE A 19 -2.18 29.63 8.45
CA PHE A 19 -1.29 30.76 8.67
C PHE A 19 -0.94 30.82 10.15
N ALA A 20 0.26 30.34 10.51
CA ALA A 20 0.85 30.65 11.82
C ALA A 20 1.67 31.95 11.69
N SER A 21 1.41 32.89 12.59
CA SER A 21 2.10 34.19 12.66
C SER A 21 3.56 34.01 13.09
N LYS A 22 4.42 34.93 12.63
CA LYS A 22 5.86 34.97 12.95
C LYS A 22 6.08 35.10 14.47
N ALA A 23 6.45 34.01 15.13
CA ALA A 23 7.13 34.04 16.41
C ALA A 23 8.49 33.35 16.24
N LYS A 24 9.58 34.10 16.41
CA LYS A 24 10.94 33.55 16.49
C LYS A 24 11.07 32.87 17.86
N PHE A 25 11.13 31.55 17.88
CA PHE A 25 11.63 30.81 19.04
C PHE A 25 13.08 30.39 18.78
N SER A 26 13.96 30.64 19.74
CA SER A 26 15.38 30.31 19.63
C SER A 26 15.59 28.79 19.54
N SER A 27 16.47 28.38 18.64
CA SER A 27 16.78 26.98 18.36
C SER A 27 17.64 26.36 19.47
N SER A 28 17.10 25.34 20.13
CA SER A 28 17.84 24.33 20.90
C SER A 28 18.50 23.33 19.94
N PRO A 29 19.66 22.72 20.28
CA PRO A 29 20.41 21.84 19.38
C PRO A 29 19.81 20.43 19.21
N ASN A 30 18.65 20.14 19.79
CA ASN A 30 17.95 18.87 19.58
C ASN A 30 17.07 18.96 18.35
N LYS A 31 17.53 18.40 17.22
CA LYS A 31 16.75 18.21 15.99
C LYS A 31 15.61 17.22 16.23
N LEU A 32 14.52 17.69 16.84
CA LEU A 32 13.19 17.15 16.59
C LEU A 32 12.68 17.74 15.27
N HIS A 33 11.98 16.90 14.50
CA HIS A 33 11.46 17.09 13.15
C HIS A 33 10.64 18.37 12.87
N SER A 34 11.23 19.56 12.96
CA SER A 34 10.54 20.81 12.62
C SER A 34 11.53 21.86 12.13
N GLY A 35 11.81 21.83 10.83
CA GLY A 35 12.66 22.81 10.16
C GLY A 35 12.17 23.16 8.75
N ARG A 36 10.86 23.16 8.50
CA ARG A 36 10.33 23.54 7.18
C ARG A 36 10.25 25.06 7.05
N GLY A 37 10.76 25.57 5.93
CA GLY A 37 10.64 26.98 5.59
C GLY A 37 9.19 27.36 5.32
N SER A 38 8.77 28.55 5.77
CA SER A 38 7.41 29.12 5.59
C SER A 38 6.95 29.25 4.13
N SER A 39 7.84 29.04 3.15
CA SER A 39 7.58 29.14 1.71
C SER A 39 7.32 27.80 1.01
N SER A 40 7.13 26.72 1.78
CA SER A 40 6.87 25.37 1.27
C SER A 40 5.46 24.91 1.67
N LEU A 41 4.79 24.21 0.75
CA LEU A 41 3.53 23.53 1.03
C LEU A 41 3.83 22.06 1.29
N TRP A 42 3.26 21.49 2.36
CA TRP A 42 3.37 20.05 2.60
C TRP A 42 2.44 19.27 1.67
N MET A 43 2.99 18.23 1.05
CA MET A 43 2.25 17.22 0.30
C MET A 43 2.55 15.83 0.88
N PRO A 44 1.56 14.94 0.96
CA PRO A 44 1.82 13.53 1.24
C PRO A 44 2.72 12.94 0.16
N THR A 45 3.75 12.20 0.58
CA THR A 45 4.76 11.62 -0.31
C THR A 45 4.27 10.33 -0.98
N GLU A 46 4.60 10.12 -2.26
CA GLU A 46 4.22 8.90 -3.01
C GLU A 46 4.97 7.65 -2.49
N LYS A 47 6.19 7.83 -1.98
CA LYS A 47 7.06 6.76 -1.44
C LYS A 47 6.79 6.42 0.03
N GLY A 48 5.74 6.99 0.63
CA GLY A 48 5.38 6.77 2.05
C GLY A 48 5.96 7.81 3.00
N TYR A 49 5.69 7.64 4.29
CA TYR A 49 5.87 8.66 5.33
C TYR A 49 7.33 8.92 5.73
N ASP A 50 8.22 7.94 5.55
CA ASP A 50 9.61 8.01 6.01
C ASP A 50 10.54 8.72 5.01
N PHE A 51 10.04 9.00 3.79
CA PHE A 51 10.81 9.69 2.76
C PHE A 51 10.55 11.20 2.81
N GLN A 52 11.54 11.96 3.24
CA GLN A 52 11.47 13.42 3.21
C GLN A 52 11.79 13.93 1.79
N GLU A 53 10.76 14.24 1.00
CA GLU A 53 10.96 14.91 -0.29
C GLU A 53 11.51 16.33 -0.10
N SER A 54 12.27 16.79 -1.10
CA SER A 54 12.73 18.17 -1.15
C SER A 54 11.54 19.12 -1.25
N ASP A 55 11.50 20.14 -0.38
CA ASP A 55 10.45 21.16 -0.39
C ASP A 55 10.31 21.80 -1.79
N ILE A 56 9.09 21.78 -2.34
CA ILE A 56 8.80 22.36 -3.66
C ILE A 56 8.61 23.88 -3.49
N PRO A 57 9.36 24.73 -4.21
CA PRO A 57 9.18 26.18 -4.14
C PRO A 57 7.83 26.59 -4.75
N LEU A 58 7.13 27.53 -4.10
CA LEU A 58 5.83 28.08 -4.53
C LEU A 58 5.73 28.40 -6.03
N LYS A 59 6.77 28.97 -6.65
CA LYS A 59 6.78 29.29 -8.09
C LYS A 59 6.58 28.06 -8.99
N LYS A 60 7.18 26.92 -8.61
CA LYS A 60 6.99 25.65 -9.33
C LYS A 60 5.58 25.11 -9.11
N LEU A 61 5.06 25.24 -7.90
CA LEU A 61 3.70 24.86 -7.55
C LEU A 61 2.67 25.62 -8.41
N PHE A 62 2.78 26.95 -8.49
CA PHE A 62 1.88 27.77 -9.32
C PHE A 62 1.90 27.38 -10.80
N LYS A 63 3.06 26.94 -11.32
CA LYS A 63 3.18 26.44 -12.69
C LYS A 63 2.45 25.09 -12.88
N GLN A 64 2.34 24.27 -11.82
CA GLN A 64 1.71 22.96 -11.84
C GLN A 64 0.19 23.01 -11.60
N ILE A 65 -0.35 24.09 -11.02
CA ILE A 65 -1.79 24.23 -10.70
C ILE A 65 -2.71 23.90 -11.90
N PRO A 66 -2.49 24.43 -13.13
CA PRO A 66 -3.39 24.14 -14.24
C PRO A 66 -3.38 22.66 -14.63
N GLN A 67 -2.21 22.01 -14.57
CA GLN A 67 -2.06 20.59 -14.88
C GLN A 67 -2.74 19.71 -13.83
N GLU A 68 -2.56 20.03 -12.55
CA GLU A 68 -3.24 19.34 -11.45
C GLU A 68 -4.76 19.53 -11.52
N LEU A 69 -5.26 20.75 -11.79
CA LEU A 69 -6.70 20.98 -11.96
C LEU A 69 -7.28 20.17 -13.13
N ALA A 70 -6.57 20.10 -14.27
CA ALA A 70 -7.00 19.28 -15.40
C ALA A 70 -7.02 17.78 -15.02
N ARG A 71 -6.01 17.30 -14.28
CA ARG A 71 -5.96 15.93 -13.74
C ARG A 71 -7.14 15.66 -12.81
N GLN A 72 -7.41 16.56 -11.86
CA GLN A 72 -8.51 16.44 -10.91
C GLN A 72 -9.86 16.48 -11.61
N ALA A 73 -10.05 17.36 -12.60
CA ALA A 73 -11.27 17.42 -13.40
C ALA A 73 -11.51 16.11 -14.17
N LYS A 74 -10.45 15.50 -14.72
CA LYS A 74 -10.52 14.18 -15.36
C LYS A 74 -10.93 13.09 -14.36
N LEU A 75 -10.37 13.09 -13.15
CA LEU A 75 -10.74 12.15 -12.09
C LEU A 75 -12.19 12.33 -11.63
N ILE A 76 -12.63 13.58 -11.41
CA ILE A 76 -14.03 13.90 -11.05
C ILE A 76 -14.98 13.45 -12.17
N SER A 77 -14.64 13.74 -13.42
CA SER A 77 -15.44 13.30 -14.57
C SER A 77 -15.56 11.78 -14.63
N LYS A 78 -14.47 11.06 -14.36
CA LYS A 78 -14.48 9.60 -14.26
C LYS A 78 -15.38 9.13 -13.11
N GLU A 79 -15.26 9.72 -11.92
CA GLU A 79 -16.13 9.38 -10.78
C GLU A 79 -17.61 9.63 -11.06
N ILE A 80 -17.96 10.75 -11.70
CA ILE A 80 -19.33 11.06 -12.10
C ILE A 80 -19.82 10.04 -13.12
N LYS A 81 -18.97 9.64 -14.08
CA LYS A 81 -19.30 8.60 -15.06
C LYS A 81 -19.54 7.26 -14.38
N ASP A 82 -18.63 6.83 -13.50
CA ASP A 82 -18.71 5.57 -12.77
C ASP A 82 -19.94 5.55 -11.83
N TRP A 83 -20.33 6.70 -11.28
CA TRP A 83 -21.53 6.85 -10.46
C TRP A 83 -22.83 6.87 -11.28
N ALA A 84 -22.86 7.59 -12.40
CA ALA A 84 -24.06 7.78 -13.23
C ALA A 84 -24.34 6.58 -14.14
N TRP A 85 -23.29 5.98 -14.70
CA TRP A 85 -23.33 4.73 -15.46
C TRP A 85 -22.34 3.76 -14.83
N PRO A 86 -22.74 3.09 -13.74
CA PRO A 86 -21.91 2.04 -13.20
C PRO A 86 -21.90 0.89 -14.23
N GLU A 87 -20.81 0.80 -15.00
CA GLU A 87 -20.57 -0.22 -16.02
C GLU A 87 -20.83 -1.59 -15.39
N LYS A 88 -21.95 -2.24 -15.75
CA LYS A 88 -22.45 -3.49 -15.14
C LYS A 88 -21.97 -3.70 -13.69
N THR A 89 -22.33 -2.81 -12.77
CA THR A 89 -22.61 -3.25 -11.38
C THR A 89 -23.94 -4.00 -11.36
N ILE A 90 -24.07 -5.02 -12.21
CA ILE A 90 -25.11 -6.03 -12.04
C ILE A 90 -24.68 -6.74 -10.77
N ILE A 91 -25.34 -6.44 -9.65
CA ILE A 91 -25.54 -7.28 -8.45
C ILE A 91 -24.36 -8.19 -8.15
N GLU A 92 -23.64 -8.00 -7.03
CA GLU A 92 -22.85 -9.04 -6.31
C GLU A 92 -23.01 -10.46 -6.91
N SER A 93 -22.42 -10.72 -8.08
CA SER A 93 -22.41 -12.05 -8.67
C SER A 93 -21.29 -12.62 -7.86
N THR A 94 -21.69 -13.32 -6.80
CA THR A 94 -20.78 -14.09 -5.99
C THR A 94 -19.91 -14.82 -7.02
N PRO A 95 -18.61 -14.48 -7.11
CA PRO A 95 -17.77 -15.03 -8.15
C PRO A 95 -17.96 -16.53 -8.18
N LEU A 96 -17.96 -17.13 -9.36
CA LEU A 96 -18.14 -18.58 -9.43
C LEU A 96 -16.99 -19.27 -8.69
N HIS A 97 -17.25 -20.47 -8.19
CA HIS A 97 -16.20 -21.26 -7.57
C HIS A 97 -15.03 -21.44 -8.55
N ASN A 98 -13.82 -21.12 -8.07
CA ASN A 98 -12.56 -21.04 -8.82
C ASN A 98 -12.50 -20.00 -9.93
N GLU A 99 -13.37 -18.97 -9.89
CA GLU A 99 -13.21 -17.83 -10.78
C GLU A 99 -11.96 -17.03 -10.39
N LEU A 100 -11.08 -16.82 -11.37
CA LEU A 100 -9.83 -16.08 -11.22
C LEU A 100 -10.00 -14.69 -11.86
N CYS A 101 -9.88 -13.65 -11.05
CA CYS A 101 -9.83 -12.27 -11.50
C CYS A 101 -8.38 -11.78 -11.44
N ILE A 102 -7.77 -11.57 -12.61
CA ILE A 102 -6.41 -11.04 -12.70
C ILE A 102 -6.44 -9.53 -12.47
N GLN A 103 -5.74 -9.07 -11.44
CA GLN A 103 -5.69 -7.65 -11.08
C GLN A 103 -4.54 -6.93 -11.80
N TRP A 104 -3.38 -7.59 -11.86
CA TRP A 104 -2.20 -7.10 -12.56
C TRP A 104 -1.63 -8.22 -13.41
N LYS A 105 -1.54 -7.98 -14.71
CA LYS A 105 -0.83 -8.83 -15.66
C LYS A 105 0.33 -8.03 -16.22
N PHE A 106 1.55 -8.50 -15.98
CA PHE A 106 2.75 -7.74 -16.31
C PHE A 106 3.14 -7.89 -17.79
N ASP A 107 2.19 -7.67 -18.71
CA ASP A 107 2.42 -7.67 -20.16
C ASP A 107 2.86 -6.30 -20.68
N SER A 108 2.51 -5.21 -19.97
CA SER A 108 2.74 -3.84 -20.40
C SER A 108 3.55 -3.01 -19.39
N GLN A 109 4.31 -2.05 -19.91
CA GLN A 109 5.09 -1.10 -19.11
C GLN A 109 4.18 -0.27 -18.18
N GLU A 110 2.95 0.03 -18.60
CA GLU A 110 1.98 0.77 -17.78
C GLU A 110 1.64 0.02 -16.48
N VAL A 111 1.54 -1.31 -16.54
CA VAL A 111 1.30 -2.14 -15.36
C VAL A 111 2.57 -2.21 -14.50
N LEU A 112 3.75 -2.28 -15.11
CA LEU A 112 5.02 -2.24 -14.38
C LEU A 112 5.17 -0.92 -13.60
N ASP A 113 4.84 0.20 -14.24
CA ASP A 113 4.90 1.56 -13.68
C ASP A 113 3.85 1.78 -12.58
N SER A 114 2.87 0.89 -12.44
CA SER A 114 1.91 0.92 -11.32
C SER A 114 2.54 0.48 -10.00
N PHE A 115 3.79 0.01 -9.99
CA PHE A 115 4.56 -0.35 -8.80
C PHE A 115 5.72 0.63 -8.55
N ILE A 116 6.07 0.78 -7.28
CA ILE A 116 7.19 1.59 -6.80
C ILE A 116 8.17 0.66 -6.11
N VAL A 117 9.43 0.76 -6.49
CA VAL A 117 10.54 0.09 -5.80
C VAL A 117 11.03 0.95 -4.66
N THR A 118 11.21 0.32 -3.51
CA THR A 118 11.84 0.90 -2.33
C THR A 118 12.97 0.00 -1.89
N SER A 119 14.11 0.59 -1.54
CA SER A 119 15.27 -0.13 -1.01
C SER A 119 15.92 0.72 0.08
N ASP A 120 16.70 0.07 0.94
CA ASP A 120 17.46 0.77 1.98
C ASP A 120 18.36 1.87 1.41
N SER A 121 19.03 1.60 0.28
CA SER A 121 19.92 2.56 -0.36
C SER A 121 19.17 3.78 -0.87
N ALA A 122 17.93 3.61 -1.34
CA ALA A 122 17.10 4.72 -1.81
C ALA A 122 16.63 5.63 -0.66
N GLN A 123 16.60 5.11 0.57
CA GLN A 123 16.24 5.85 1.79
C GLN A 123 17.47 6.34 2.59
N ASN A 124 18.69 6.05 2.13
CA ASN A 124 19.94 6.29 2.88
C ASN A 124 19.98 5.60 4.27
N VAL A 125 19.30 4.47 4.43
CA VAL A 125 19.26 3.71 5.70
C VAL A 125 20.21 2.49 5.67
N GLY A 126 20.62 2.06 4.48
CA GLY A 126 21.48 0.88 4.32
C GLY A 126 21.96 0.70 2.88
N PHE A 127 22.50 -0.49 2.58
CA PHE A 127 23.21 -0.76 1.33
C PHE A 127 22.44 -1.65 0.35
N SER A 128 21.25 -2.13 0.72
CA SER A 128 20.41 -2.97 -0.13
C SER A 128 19.96 -2.21 -1.39
N GLN A 129 20.10 -2.85 -2.55
CA GLN A 129 19.72 -2.30 -3.85
C GLN A 129 18.72 -3.23 -4.54
N ALA A 130 17.77 -2.64 -5.25
CA ALA A 130 16.79 -3.39 -6.02
C ALA A 130 16.37 -2.65 -7.28
N THR A 131 16.00 -3.44 -8.28
CA THR A 131 15.52 -3.00 -9.58
C THR A 131 14.23 -3.74 -9.91
N TRP A 132 13.36 -3.05 -10.65
CA TRP A 132 12.09 -3.57 -11.13
C TRP A 132 12.03 -3.33 -12.62
N THR A 133 12.18 -4.40 -13.38
CA THR A 133 12.36 -4.35 -14.82
C THR A 133 11.48 -5.37 -15.49
N MET A 134 11.05 -5.06 -16.71
CA MET A 134 10.37 -6.02 -17.57
C MET A 134 11.37 -7.05 -18.12
N SER A 135 10.97 -8.31 -18.21
CA SER A 135 11.71 -9.36 -18.91
C SER A 135 11.37 -9.39 -20.40
N ASP A 136 12.25 -10.01 -21.19
CA ASP A 136 12.04 -10.23 -22.62
C ASP A 136 10.81 -11.11 -22.92
N GLN A 137 10.34 -11.89 -21.93
CA GLN A 137 9.20 -12.79 -22.06
C GLN A 137 7.87 -12.11 -21.66
N GLY A 138 7.89 -10.82 -21.35
CA GLY A 138 6.70 -10.09 -20.92
C GLY A 138 6.29 -10.44 -19.48
N THR A 139 7.26 -10.50 -18.56
CA THR A 139 7.04 -10.72 -17.13
C THR A 139 7.78 -9.67 -16.32
N ALA A 140 7.36 -9.38 -15.10
CA ALA A 140 8.07 -8.43 -14.25
C ALA A 140 9.14 -9.13 -13.39
N VAL A 141 10.35 -8.57 -13.35
CA VAL A 141 11.48 -9.10 -12.60
C VAL A 141 11.86 -8.12 -11.50
N PHE A 142 11.73 -8.59 -10.26
CA PHE A 142 12.24 -7.95 -9.06
C PHE A 142 13.58 -8.57 -8.69
N GLN A 143 14.67 -7.85 -8.90
CA GLN A 143 16.02 -8.38 -8.67
C GLN A 143 16.94 -7.32 -8.07
N GLY A 144 17.94 -7.78 -7.33
CA GLY A 144 18.87 -6.91 -6.65
C GLY A 144 19.81 -7.67 -5.74
N SER A 145 20.43 -6.94 -4.81
CA SER A 145 21.27 -7.50 -3.76
C SER A 145 20.80 -6.98 -2.41
N LEU A 146 20.52 -7.90 -1.50
CA LEU A 146 20.22 -7.58 -0.10
C LEU A 146 21.52 -7.48 0.69
N ASP A 147 21.61 -6.48 1.56
CA ASP A 147 22.75 -6.27 2.45
C ASP A 147 22.26 -5.81 3.82
N THR A 148 22.53 -6.64 4.83
CA THR A 148 22.13 -6.40 6.23
C THR A 148 23.12 -5.54 7.01
N ARG A 149 24.23 -5.11 6.39
CA ARG A 149 25.21 -4.24 7.04
C ARG A 149 24.58 -2.90 7.41
N VAL A 150 24.69 -2.57 8.70
CA VAL A 150 24.17 -1.33 9.26
C VAL A 150 25.20 -0.20 9.10
N PRO A 151 24.81 1.01 8.65
CA PRO A 151 25.69 2.17 8.64
C PRO A 151 26.24 2.52 10.04
N LYS A 152 27.45 3.08 10.11
CA LYS A 152 28.13 3.41 11.38
C LYS A 152 27.66 4.75 11.99
N ASP A 153 26.39 5.11 11.82
CA ASP A 153 25.83 6.38 12.28
C ASP A 153 25.28 6.30 13.71
N GLY A 154 25.03 5.09 14.22
CA GLY A 154 24.53 4.86 15.59
C GLY A 154 23.04 5.10 15.79
N GLU A 155 22.34 5.70 14.82
CA GLU A 155 20.88 5.88 14.83
C GLU A 155 20.14 4.64 14.30
N ILE A 156 20.69 4.02 13.26
CA ILE A 156 20.08 2.86 12.59
C ILE A 156 20.57 1.60 13.29
N HIS A 157 19.64 0.75 13.71
CA HIS A 157 19.96 -0.52 14.40
C HIS A 157 19.82 -1.75 13.50
N ARG A 158 19.07 -1.65 12.40
CA ARG A 158 18.78 -2.77 11.48
C ARG A 158 18.71 -2.26 10.05
N ALA A 159 19.29 -3.01 9.13
CA ALA A 159 19.26 -2.81 7.68
C ALA A 159 19.00 -4.16 6.99
N GLY A 160 18.75 -4.15 5.68
CA GLY A 160 18.45 -5.35 4.90
C GLY A 160 16.98 -5.43 4.49
N PHE A 161 16.48 -4.38 3.84
CA PHE A 161 15.13 -4.33 3.28
C PHE A 161 15.12 -3.87 1.82
N THR A 162 14.24 -4.52 1.07
CA THR A 162 13.77 -4.02 -0.21
C THR A 162 12.32 -4.43 -0.42
N ALA A 163 11.57 -3.62 -1.15
CA ALA A 163 10.18 -3.90 -1.46
C ALA A 163 9.78 -3.33 -2.81
N ILE A 164 8.78 -3.98 -3.39
CA ILE A 164 7.92 -3.41 -4.43
C ILE A 164 6.54 -3.18 -3.83
N VAL A 165 5.96 -2.03 -4.09
CA VAL A 165 4.65 -1.64 -3.55
C VAL A 165 3.82 -1.03 -4.66
N SER A 166 2.57 -1.47 -4.81
CA SER A 166 1.64 -0.87 -5.77
C SER A 166 1.37 0.59 -5.40
N LYS A 167 1.29 1.45 -6.41
CA LYS A 167 0.86 2.84 -6.26
C LYS A 167 -0.53 2.89 -5.64
N LEU A 168 -0.75 3.90 -4.83
CA LEU A 168 -2.06 4.17 -4.26
C LEU A 168 -3.02 4.56 -5.38
N LEU A 169 -4.19 3.92 -5.40
CA LEU A 169 -5.27 4.37 -6.26
C LEU A 169 -5.77 5.72 -5.75
N MET A 170 -5.78 6.72 -6.63
CA MET A 170 -6.17 8.08 -6.29
C MET A 170 -7.52 8.42 -6.91
N LYS A 171 -8.40 8.96 -6.08
CA LYS A 171 -9.64 9.62 -6.44
C LYS A 171 -9.47 11.13 -6.53
N SER A 172 -10.53 11.79 -6.98
CA SER A 172 -10.68 13.22 -6.92
C SER A 172 -10.32 13.76 -5.54
N PHE A 173 -9.67 14.93 -5.54
CA PHE A 173 -9.17 15.61 -4.35
C PHE A 173 -8.09 14.83 -3.58
N ASN A 174 -7.31 14.00 -4.29
CA ASN A 174 -6.25 13.16 -3.70
C ASN A 174 -6.75 12.24 -2.58
N ARG A 175 -8.01 11.81 -2.69
CA ARG A 175 -8.56 10.80 -1.78
C ARG A 175 -8.03 9.43 -2.18
N HIS A 176 -7.70 8.60 -1.20
CA HIS A 176 -7.29 7.22 -1.48
C HIS A 176 -8.52 6.39 -1.87
N GLU A 177 -8.38 5.62 -2.94
CA GLU A 177 -9.29 4.54 -3.29
C GLU A 177 -8.73 3.19 -2.82
N VAL A 178 -9.63 2.25 -2.60
CA VAL A 178 -9.33 0.89 -2.17
C VAL A 178 -9.91 -0.09 -3.18
N TYR A 179 -9.29 -1.26 -3.28
CA TYR A 179 -9.79 -2.38 -4.07
C TYR A 179 -11.02 -3.00 -3.41
N LYS A 180 -12.19 -2.40 -3.64
CA LYS A 180 -13.46 -2.85 -3.04
C LYS A 180 -13.85 -4.28 -3.44
N HIS A 181 -13.56 -4.66 -4.69
CA HIS A 181 -13.93 -5.97 -5.24
C HIS A 181 -13.22 -7.14 -4.57
N TRP A 182 -12.05 -6.92 -3.94
CA TRP A 182 -11.30 -7.99 -3.27
C TRP A 182 -12.07 -8.61 -2.10
N SER A 183 -13.02 -7.88 -1.52
CA SER A 183 -13.94 -8.39 -0.49
C SER A 183 -14.83 -9.56 -0.94
N LEU A 184 -15.02 -9.73 -2.25
CA LEU A 184 -15.80 -10.82 -2.82
C LEU A 184 -14.99 -12.12 -2.97
N PHE A 185 -13.66 -12.03 -2.87
CA PHE A 185 -12.76 -13.15 -3.11
C PHE A 185 -12.20 -13.69 -1.80
N THR A 186 -11.78 -14.95 -1.83
CA THR A 186 -11.29 -15.68 -0.64
C THR A 186 -9.77 -15.83 -0.63
N HIS A 187 -9.16 -15.89 -1.81
CA HIS A 187 -7.75 -16.20 -2.00
C HIS A 187 -7.07 -15.14 -2.86
N LEU A 188 -5.82 -14.85 -2.53
CA LEU A 188 -4.86 -14.20 -3.40
C LEU A 188 -4.15 -15.29 -4.21
N VAL A 189 -4.05 -15.12 -5.52
CA VAL A 189 -3.37 -16.08 -6.41
C VAL A 189 -2.27 -15.35 -7.17
N LEU A 190 -1.07 -15.92 -7.15
CA LEU A 190 0.09 -15.39 -7.85
C LEU A 190 0.73 -16.47 -8.71
N LYS A 191 1.16 -16.10 -9.90
CA LYS A 191 2.07 -16.93 -10.71
C LYS A 191 3.46 -16.31 -10.68
N ILE A 192 4.36 -17.01 -10.00
CA ILE A 192 5.69 -16.51 -9.66
C ILE A 192 6.76 -17.53 -10.02
N ARG A 193 7.99 -17.05 -10.20
CA ARG A 193 9.19 -17.86 -10.31
C ARG A 193 10.25 -17.23 -9.42
N GLY A 194 10.62 -17.91 -8.34
CA GLY A 194 11.55 -17.39 -7.36
C GLY A 194 12.91 -18.06 -7.36
N ASP A 195 13.73 -17.63 -6.42
CA ASP A 195 15.13 -18.01 -6.23
C ASP A 195 15.34 -18.89 -4.98
N GLY A 196 14.28 -19.25 -4.27
CA GLY A 196 14.35 -20.03 -3.02
C GLY A 196 14.32 -19.19 -1.76
N ARG A 197 14.25 -17.85 -1.88
CA ARG A 197 14.12 -16.96 -0.72
C ARG A 197 12.69 -16.87 -0.23
N THR A 198 12.55 -16.38 1.00
CA THR A 198 11.24 -16.09 1.60
C THR A 198 10.93 -14.61 1.43
N TYR A 199 9.88 -14.33 0.67
CA TYR A 199 9.36 -12.97 0.50
C TYR A 199 8.19 -12.76 1.44
N LEU A 200 7.88 -11.51 1.78
CA LEU A 200 6.74 -11.12 2.58
C LEU A 200 5.73 -10.43 1.67
N LEU A 201 4.54 -10.99 1.54
CA LEU A 201 3.42 -10.35 0.87
C LEU A 201 2.74 -9.41 1.84
N ASN A 202 2.52 -8.17 1.42
CA ASN A 202 1.99 -7.10 2.24
C ASN A 202 0.68 -6.58 1.62
N LEU A 203 -0.39 -6.57 2.40
CA LEU A 203 -1.67 -5.94 2.04
C LEU A 203 -1.90 -4.76 2.98
N GLY A 204 -1.82 -3.55 2.44
CA GLY A 204 -2.06 -2.34 3.22
C GLY A 204 -3.55 -2.11 3.45
N GLN A 205 -3.93 -1.78 4.68
CA GLN A 205 -5.30 -1.37 5.00
C GLN A 205 -5.44 0.17 4.86
N PRO A 206 -6.61 0.71 4.48
CA PRO A 206 -6.86 2.15 4.54
C PRO A 206 -6.68 2.74 5.94
N GLY A 207 -6.99 1.95 6.99
CA GLY A 207 -7.11 2.43 8.36
C GLY A 207 -8.36 3.32 8.53
N TYR A 208 -9.03 3.24 9.69
CA TYR A 208 -10.09 4.19 10.01
C TYR A 208 -9.53 5.40 10.77
N PHE A 209 -8.64 5.12 11.72
CA PHE A 209 -7.93 6.12 12.49
C PHE A 209 -6.52 6.34 11.93
N ASP A 210 -5.98 7.54 12.12
CA ASP A 210 -4.60 7.86 11.71
C ASP A 210 -3.57 6.94 12.39
N ALA A 211 -3.85 6.47 13.61
CA ALA A 211 -3.02 5.50 14.31
C ALA A 211 -2.89 4.15 13.56
N GLN A 212 -3.89 3.79 12.75
CA GLN A 212 -3.94 2.57 11.94
C GLN A 212 -3.36 2.77 10.53
N ALA A 213 -2.77 3.93 10.24
CA ALA A 213 -2.24 4.22 8.90
C ALA A 213 -1.11 3.28 8.47
N HIS A 214 -0.43 2.64 9.43
CA HIS A 214 0.68 1.72 9.23
C HIS A 214 0.29 0.24 9.38
N ASP A 215 -1.01 -0.04 9.44
CA ASP A 215 -1.53 -1.39 9.56
C ASP A 215 -1.43 -2.12 8.21
N ILE A 216 -0.69 -3.22 8.22
CA ILE A 216 -0.38 -4.04 7.06
C ILE A 216 -0.56 -5.50 7.44
N PHE A 217 -1.31 -6.21 6.61
CA PHE A 217 -1.42 -7.66 6.69
C PHE A 217 -0.29 -8.31 5.93
N ASN A 218 0.40 -9.24 6.59
CA ASN A 218 1.55 -9.91 6.03
C ASN A 218 1.31 -11.41 5.86
N TYR A 219 1.99 -11.99 4.87
CA TYR A 219 2.10 -13.43 4.69
C TYR A 219 3.48 -13.81 4.14
N PRO A 220 4.21 -14.76 4.77
CA PRO A 220 5.48 -15.25 4.27
C PRO A 220 5.26 -16.16 3.06
N LEU A 221 5.70 -15.69 1.91
CA LEU A 221 5.71 -16.41 0.65
C LEU A 221 7.03 -17.18 0.49
N TYR A 222 6.93 -18.50 0.57
CA TYR A 222 8.05 -19.40 0.32
C TYR A 222 8.16 -19.68 -1.17
N THR A 223 9.25 -19.23 -1.78
CA THR A 223 9.51 -19.51 -3.19
C THR A 223 10.33 -20.78 -3.35
N HIS A 224 10.07 -21.54 -4.40
CA HIS A 224 10.94 -22.62 -4.81
C HIS A 224 12.11 -22.05 -5.61
N GLY A 225 13.33 -22.48 -5.29
CA GLY A 225 14.50 -22.17 -6.12
C GLY A 225 14.48 -23.02 -7.39
N GLY A 226 14.44 -22.39 -8.56
CA GLY A 226 14.55 -23.11 -9.83
C GLY A 226 13.96 -22.37 -11.03
N PRO A 227 14.04 -22.98 -12.24
CA PRO A 227 13.57 -22.36 -13.47
C PRO A 227 12.05 -22.41 -13.66
N TYR A 228 11.33 -23.14 -12.80
CA TYR A 228 9.92 -23.46 -12.96
C TYR A 228 8.98 -22.39 -12.40
N TRP A 229 7.79 -22.30 -12.99
CA TRP A 229 6.70 -21.45 -12.49
C TRP A 229 5.97 -22.13 -11.34
N GLN A 230 5.69 -21.35 -10.31
CA GLN A 230 4.96 -21.72 -9.11
C GLN A 230 3.65 -20.94 -9.07
N TYR A 231 2.54 -21.64 -8.79
CA TYR A 231 1.23 -21.05 -8.61
C TYR A 231 0.89 -21.09 -7.12
N GLU A 232 0.84 -19.92 -6.50
CA GLU A 232 0.57 -19.78 -5.08
C GLU A 232 -0.85 -19.29 -4.87
N LYS A 233 -1.68 -20.14 -4.25
CA LYS A 233 -3.06 -19.83 -3.86
C LYS A 233 -3.12 -19.67 -2.34
N ILE A 234 -3.22 -18.43 -1.89
CA ILE A 234 -3.09 -18.05 -0.49
C ILE A 234 -4.42 -17.52 0.01
N PRO A 235 -5.08 -18.15 1.01
CA PRO A 235 -6.33 -17.64 1.56
C PRO A 235 -6.08 -16.37 2.38
N PHE A 236 -7.02 -15.42 2.31
CA PHE A 236 -6.95 -14.20 3.11
C PHE A 236 -7.02 -14.46 4.63
N SER A 237 -7.59 -15.59 5.05
CA SER A 237 -7.64 -16.03 6.46
C SER A 237 -6.26 -16.26 7.09
N LYS A 238 -5.23 -16.53 6.29
CA LYS A 238 -3.87 -16.83 6.75
C LYS A 238 -2.97 -15.61 6.90
N PHE A 239 -3.41 -14.43 6.50
CA PHE A 239 -2.62 -13.22 6.70
C PHE A 239 -2.74 -12.74 8.14
N TYR A 240 -1.64 -12.28 8.72
CA TYR A 240 -1.61 -11.69 10.06
C TYR A 240 -1.38 -10.19 10.01
N LEU A 241 -1.99 -9.47 10.93
CA LEU A 241 -1.83 -8.04 11.09
C LEU A 241 -0.49 -7.70 11.74
N SER A 242 0.18 -6.72 11.15
CA SER A 242 1.31 -6.02 11.74
C SER A 242 1.09 -4.51 11.66
N SER A 243 1.67 -3.79 12.61
CA SER A 243 1.76 -2.33 12.57
C SER A 243 3.22 -1.94 12.81
N HIS A 244 3.78 -1.07 11.97
CA HIS A 244 5.21 -0.70 12.03
C HIS A 244 6.16 -1.92 12.06
N ALA A 245 5.88 -2.94 11.25
CA ALA A 245 6.63 -4.20 11.22
C ALA A 245 6.67 -4.97 12.56
N ARG A 246 5.77 -4.65 13.50
CA ARG A 246 5.52 -5.43 14.72
C ARG A 246 4.20 -6.15 14.60
N ILE A 247 4.24 -7.46 14.81
CA ILE A 247 3.04 -8.30 14.88
C ILE A 247 2.18 -7.79 16.03
N GLN A 248 0.89 -7.61 15.78
CA GLN A 248 -0.05 -7.18 16.82
C GLN A 248 -0.57 -8.38 17.59
N ASP A 249 -0.81 -8.23 18.88
CA ASP A 249 -1.42 -9.30 19.68
C ASP A 249 -2.90 -9.46 19.31
N GLN A 250 -3.60 -8.34 19.12
CA GLN A 250 -4.96 -8.34 18.62
C GLN A 250 -4.98 -8.50 17.11
N GLN A 251 -5.31 -9.71 16.69
CA GLN A 251 -5.40 -10.09 15.30
C GLN A 251 -6.83 -9.95 14.78
N VAL A 252 -6.95 -9.62 13.49
CA VAL A 252 -8.24 -9.42 12.81
C VAL A 252 -8.17 -9.99 11.39
N PRO A 253 -9.29 -10.45 10.80
CA PRO A 253 -9.29 -10.89 9.41
C PRO A 253 -9.09 -9.73 8.43
N VAL A 254 -8.41 -9.98 7.31
CA VAL A 254 -8.08 -9.00 6.26
C VAL A 254 -9.33 -8.32 5.69
N LEU A 255 -10.27 -9.16 5.24
CA LEU A 255 -11.57 -8.77 4.73
C LEU A 255 -12.52 -9.01 5.91
N GLY A 256 -12.97 -7.94 6.57
CA GLY A 256 -13.60 -7.99 7.89
C GLY A 256 -14.75 -9.01 8.04
N TYR A 257 -15.18 -9.25 9.27
CA TYR A 257 -16.21 -10.24 9.61
C TYR A 257 -17.46 -10.13 8.71
N LYS A 258 -17.95 -11.28 8.21
CA LYS A 258 -19.19 -11.38 7.41
C LYS A 258 -20.41 -10.81 8.14
N SER A 259 -20.38 -10.77 9.48
CA SER A 259 -21.44 -10.22 10.33
C SER A 259 -21.08 -8.83 10.90
N ARG A 260 -22.01 -7.87 10.72
CA ARG A 260 -22.03 -6.45 11.16
C ARG A 260 -21.27 -5.46 10.27
N ALA A 261 -22.06 -4.58 9.62
CA ALA A 261 -21.85 -3.16 9.29
C ALA A 261 -20.53 -2.67 8.64
N TRP A 262 -19.46 -3.46 8.64
CA TRP A 262 -18.11 -3.15 8.23
C TRP A 262 -17.77 -3.88 6.93
N LYS A 263 -18.67 -3.81 5.94
CA LYS A 263 -18.46 -4.19 4.53
C LYS A 263 -17.46 -3.21 3.82
N GLY A 264 -16.51 -2.63 4.57
CA GLY A 264 -15.68 -1.50 4.17
C GLY A 264 -14.18 -1.78 4.08
N ASN A 265 -13.72 -2.99 4.43
CA ASN A 265 -12.30 -3.36 4.35
C ASN A 265 -11.88 -3.70 2.92
N GLY A 266 -11.72 -2.65 2.11
CA GLY A 266 -10.98 -2.76 0.85
C GLY A 266 -9.48 -2.70 1.13
N ILE A 267 -8.70 -3.35 0.26
CA ILE A 267 -7.24 -3.28 0.34
C ILE A 267 -6.77 -1.97 -0.31
N LYS A 268 -5.89 -1.24 0.37
CA LYS A 268 -5.35 0.04 -0.10
C LYS A 268 -4.23 -0.16 -1.13
N ARG A 269 -3.35 -1.12 -0.88
CA ARG A 269 -2.18 -1.43 -1.72
C ARG A 269 -1.70 -2.86 -1.50
N PHE A 270 -1.06 -3.42 -2.51
CA PHE A 270 -0.35 -4.69 -2.46
C PHE A 270 1.15 -4.42 -2.51
N GLY A 271 1.96 -5.24 -1.84
CA GLY A 271 3.40 -5.15 -1.93
C GLY A 271 4.07 -6.49 -1.68
N VAL A 272 5.32 -6.59 -2.14
CA VAL A 272 6.21 -7.72 -1.86
C VAL A 272 7.48 -7.15 -1.27
N THR A 273 7.87 -7.65 -0.11
CA THR A 273 9.04 -7.23 0.64
C THR A 273 10.00 -8.39 0.80
N LEU A 274 11.30 -8.12 0.74
CA LEU A 274 12.35 -9.06 1.11
C LEU A 274 13.06 -8.56 2.37
N THR A 275 12.98 -9.35 3.44
CA THR A 275 13.62 -9.11 4.74
C THR A 275 14.03 -10.44 5.39
N ASP A 276 14.60 -11.36 4.60
CA ASP A 276 15.02 -12.69 5.05
C ASP A 276 16.32 -12.67 5.89
N ARG A 277 16.98 -11.50 5.99
CA ARG A 277 18.29 -11.31 6.63
C ARG A 277 19.41 -12.18 6.01
N MET A 278 19.23 -12.59 4.76
CA MET A 278 20.23 -13.34 4.02
C MET A 278 20.90 -12.41 3.01
N ASP A 279 22.16 -12.08 3.23
CA ASP A 279 22.90 -11.24 2.29
C ASP A 279 23.06 -11.92 0.93
N GLY A 280 23.04 -11.12 -0.13
CA GLY A 280 23.37 -11.58 -1.49
C GLY A 280 22.29 -11.29 -2.52
N PRO A 281 22.45 -11.84 -3.73
CA PRO A 281 21.55 -11.56 -4.83
C PRO A 281 20.19 -12.23 -4.60
N PHE A 282 19.14 -11.57 -5.08
CA PHE A 282 17.81 -12.13 -5.14
C PHE A 282 17.17 -11.86 -6.50
N ARG A 283 16.26 -12.74 -6.91
CA ARG A 283 15.52 -12.62 -8.16
C ARG A 283 14.15 -13.29 -8.04
N LEU A 284 13.12 -12.47 -8.01
CA LEU A 284 11.72 -12.88 -8.06
C LEU A 284 11.09 -12.40 -9.37
N GLU A 285 10.55 -13.33 -10.13
CA GLU A 285 9.85 -13.03 -11.37
C GLU A 285 8.35 -13.29 -11.18
N ILE A 286 7.53 -12.35 -11.66
CA ILE A 286 6.08 -12.33 -11.47
C ILE A 286 5.44 -12.15 -12.85
N ASP A 287 4.58 -13.10 -13.22
CA ASP A 287 3.82 -13.03 -14.47
C ASP A 287 2.52 -12.25 -14.25
N TRP A 288 1.74 -12.69 -13.25
CA TRP A 288 0.51 -12.01 -12.88
C TRP A 288 0.15 -12.23 -11.41
N ILE A 289 -0.67 -11.30 -10.92
CA ILE A 289 -1.25 -11.30 -9.58
C ILE A 289 -2.75 -11.13 -9.74
N GLY A 290 -3.51 -12.00 -9.08
CA GLY A 290 -4.97 -12.01 -9.14
C GLY A 290 -5.59 -12.45 -7.83
N VAL A 291 -6.91 -12.44 -7.81
CA VAL A 291 -7.72 -12.91 -6.70
C VAL A 291 -8.66 -14.00 -7.19
N CYS A 292 -8.93 -14.98 -6.33
CA CYS A 292 -9.76 -16.12 -6.65
C CYS A 292 -10.80 -16.37 -5.56
N TYR A 293 -11.99 -16.76 -5.99
CA TYR A 293 -13.05 -17.16 -5.09
C TYR A 293 -13.13 -18.67 -5.02
N ASP A 294 -13.13 -19.18 -3.80
CA ASP A 294 -13.23 -20.58 -3.51
C ASP A 294 -14.39 -20.81 -2.55
N ALA A 295 -15.51 -21.30 -3.09
CA ALA A 295 -16.68 -21.67 -2.30
C ALA A 295 -16.43 -22.77 -1.25
N THR A 296 -15.34 -23.55 -1.36
CA THR A 296 -15.00 -24.60 -0.38
C THR A 296 -14.23 -24.06 0.82
N HIS A 297 -13.82 -22.78 0.79
CA HIS A 297 -13.05 -22.16 1.86
C HIS A 297 -13.99 -21.53 2.90
N PHE A 298 -14.12 -22.21 4.04
CA PHE A 298 -14.99 -21.78 5.13
C PHE A 298 -14.24 -21.06 6.27
N GLU A 299 -12.92 -21.20 6.33
CA GLU A 299 -12.09 -20.60 7.38
C GLU A 299 -12.12 -19.07 7.28
N GLU A 300 -12.60 -18.41 8.33
CA GLU A 300 -12.63 -16.94 8.39
C GLU A 300 -11.28 -16.37 8.85
N PHE A 301 -10.64 -17.01 9.83
CA PHE A 301 -9.39 -16.55 10.41
C PHE A 301 -8.59 -17.69 11.00
N ALA A 302 -7.30 -17.78 10.66
CA ALA A 302 -6.44 -18.91 11.04
C ALA A 302 -5.78 -18.77 12.42
N TYR A 303 -5.73 -17.55 12.99
CA TYR A 303 -5.02 -17.29 14.23
C TYR A 303 -5.97 -17.23 15.42
N GLU A 304 -5.60 -17.91 16.50
CA GLU A 304 -6.36 -17.94 17.74
C GLU A 304 -6.23 -16.63 18.50
N MET A 305 -7.35 -16.14 19.03
CA MET A 305 -7.40 -14.97 19.90
C MET A 305 -7.57 -15.43 21.35
N PHE A 306 -6.68 -15.01 22.24
CA PHE A 306 -6.85 -15.28 23.66
C PHE A 306 -7.98 -14.41 24.23
N GLU A 307 -9.03 -15.05 24.75
CA GLU A 307 -10.01 -14.38 25.58
C GLU A 307 -9.42 -14.21 26.99
N TYR A 308 -9.14 -12.97 27.38
CA TYR A 308 -8.70 -12.70 28.74
C TYR A 308 -9.88 -12.91 29.71
N PRO A 309 -9.73 -13.71 30.78
CA PRO A 309 -10.82 -14.03 31.70
C PRO A 309 -11.21 -12.85 32.63
N PHE A 310 -10.67 -11.65 32.43
CA PHE A 310 -10.94 -10.48 33.26
C PHE A 310 -11.37 -9.30 32.39
N THR A 311 -12.68 -9.08 32.27
CA THR A 311 -13.21 -7.75 31.95
C THR A 311 -12.99 -6.87 33.18
N ILE A 312 -12.07 -5.92 33.08
CA ILE A 312 -12.04 -4.79 34.03
C ILE A 312 -13.09 -3.83 33.52
N ASP A 313 -14.28 -3.93 34.12
CA ASP A 313 -15.36 -2.95 33.95
C ASP A 313 -14.93 -1.54 34.39
#